data_AF-A0A939FEY0-F1
#
_entry.id   AF-A0A939FEY0-F1
#
_cell.length_a   1.000
_cell.length_b   1.000
_cell.length_c   1.000
_cell.angle_alpha   90.00
_cell.angle_beta   90.00
_cell.angle_gamma   90.00
#
_symmetry.space_group_name_H-M   'P 1'
#
loop_
_entity.id
_entity.type
_entity.pdbx_description
1 polymer ?
#
loop_
_entity_poly.entity_id
_entity_poly.type
_entity_poly.pdbx_seq_one_letter_code
_entity_poly.pdbx_strand_id
1 'polypeptide(L)' 'TLAATSSVGAAADYITTNRGAVGSQARTRLAEAQRRLEKATGLAGTDAQAALAEVQQADALARQAQQLAEQDVRGYGGGG' A
#
# COMPACT_ATOMS: atom_id res chain seq x y z
N THR A 1 -10.40 6.35 -7.17
CA THR A 1 -11.40 5.61 -6.37
C THR A 1 -11.11 5.81 -4.91
N LEU A 2 -12.12 6.07 -4.08
CA LEU A 2 -11.91 6.24 -2.65
C LEU A 2 -11.20 5.03 -2.00
N ALA A 3 -11.53 3.81 -2.43
CA ALA A 3 -10.98 2.57 -1.88
C ALA A 3 -9.45 2.48 -1.93
N ALA A 4 -8.83 2.66 -3.09
CA ALA A 4 -7.36 2.58 -3.24
C ALA A 4 -6.62 3.66 -2.41
N THR A 5 -7.14 4.88 -2.36
CA THR A 5 -6.56 5.94 -1.52
C THR A 5 -6.69 5.59 -0.04
N SER A 6 -7.85 5.07 0.38
CA SER A 6 -8.06 4.61 1.75
C SER A 6 -7.16 3.44 2.13
N SER A 7 -6.98 2.44 1.26
CA SER A 7 -6.11 1.29 1.54
C SER A 7 -4.64 1.67 1.60
N VAL A 8 -4.17 2.56 0.71
CA VAL A 8 -2.80 3.11 0.77
C VAL A 8 -2.59 3.91 2.05
N GLY A 9 -3.54 4.76 2.45
CA GLY A 9 -3.49 5.51 3.70
C GLY A 9 -3.41 4.58 4.92
N ALA A 10 -4.32 3.60 5.01
CA ALA A 10 -4.34 2.63 6.11
C ALA A 10 -3.01 1.85 6.23
N ALA A 11 -2.47 1.37 5.11
CA ALA A 11 -1.17 0.69 5.09
C ALA A 11 -0.02 1.62 5.51
N ALA A 12 -0.02 2.87 5.05
CA ALA A 12 0.99 3.85 5.44
C ALA A 12 0.96 4.15 6.94
N ASP A 13 -0.23 4.35 7.51
CA ASP A 13 -0.40 4.64 8.93
C ASP A 13 0.02 3.46 9.81
N TYR A 14 -0.38 2.25 9.43
CA TYR A 14 -0.03 1.03 10.15
C TYR A 14 1.49 0.79 10.13
N ILE A 15 2.12 0.91 8.96
CA ILE A 15 3.57 0.75 8.79
C ILE A 15 4.34 1.81 9.57
N THR A 16 3.87 3.06 9.56
CA THR A 16 4.52 4.17 10.30
C THR A 16 4.45 3.94 11.81
N THR A 17 3.28 3.54 12.32
CA THR A 17 3.08 3.22 13.74
C THR A 17 3.96 2.06 14.20
N ASN A 18 4.17 1.06 13.34
CA ASN A 18 4.88 -0.18 13.68
C ASN A 18 6.28 -0.28 13.03
N ARG A 19 6.93 0.85 12.74
CA ARG A 19 8.16 0.91 11.96
C ARG A 19 9.33 0.06 12.47
N GLY A 20 9.34 -0.31 13.75
CA GLY A 20 10.38 -1.18 14.33
C GLY A 20 10.16 -2.66 14.04
N ALA A 21 8.89 -3.08 13.91
CA ALA A 21 8.51 -4.47 13.67
C ALA A 21 8.33 -4.78 12.18
N VAL A 22 7.91 -3.80 11.37
CA VAL A 22 7.59 -4.02 9.95
C VAL A 22 8.83 -4.15 9.07
N GLY A 23 8.89 -5.23 8.29
CA GLY A 23 9.97 -5.58 7.38
C GLY A 23 9.95 -4.83 6.04
N SER A 24 10.99 -5.05 5.23
CA SER A 24 11.20 -4.36 3.95
C SER A 24 10.15 -4.71 2.90
N GLN A 25 9.62 -5.94 2.89
CA GLN A 25 8.64 -6.37 1.89
C GLN A 25 7.34 -5.56 1.96
N ALA A 26 6.78 -5.37 3.15
CA ALA A 26 5.60 -4.55 3.36
C ALA A 26 5.81 -3.11 2.87
N ARG A 27 6.97 -2.51 3.20
CA ARG A 27 7.33 -1.15 2.78
C ARG A 27 7.48 -1.02 1.26
N THR A 28 8.08 -2.02 0.61
CA THR A 28 8.20 -2.05 -0.86
C THR A 28 6.83 -2.09 -1.52
N ARG A 29 5.90 -2.92 -1.01
CA ARG A 29 4.52 -2.99 -1.53
C ARG A 29 3.78 -1.66 -1.37
N LEU A 30 3.94 -1.00 -0.22
CA LEU A 30 3.38 0.35 -0.02
C LEU A 30 3.95 1.36 -1.01
N ALA A 31 5.27 1.38 -1.20
CA ALA A 31 5.92 2.30 -2.12
C ALA A 31 5.47 2.07 -3.58
N GLU A 32 5.26 0.81 -3.98
CA GLU A 32 4.69 0.48 -5.29
C GLU A 32 3.23 0.93 -5.41
N ALA A 33 2.41 0.76 -4.37
CA ALA A 33 1.03 1.22 -4.37
C ALA A 33 0.94 2.75 -4.54
N GLN A 34 1.80 3.50 -3.84
CA GLN A 34 1.89 4.96 -3.93
C GLN A 34 2.28 5.42 -5.34
N ARG A 35 3.33 4.83 -5.93
CA ARG A 35 3.76 5.14 -7.31
C ARG A 35 2.64 4.95 -8.33
N ARG A 36 1.80 3.93 -8.15
CA ARG A 36 0.67 3.68 -9.05
C ARG A 36 -0.46 4.69 -8.89
N LEU A 37 -0.76 5.14 -7.67
CA LEU A 37 -1.72 6.23 -7.47
C LEU A 37 -1.25 7.54 -8.11
N GLU A 38 0.04 7.85 -8.02
CA GLU A 38 0.63 9.00 -8.70
C GLU A 38 0.47 8.88 -10.21
N LYS A 39 0.80 7.70 -10.79
CA LYS A 39 0.61 7.44 -12.22
C LYS A 39 -0.86 7.52 -12.64
N ALA A 40 -1.77 6.97 -11.86
CA ALA A 40 -3.21 7.05 -12.13
C ALA A 40 -3.70 8.51 -12.17
N THR A 41 -3.18 9.34 -11.27
CA THR A 41 -3.51 10.77 -11.22
C THR A 41 -3.05 11.49 -12.49
N GLY A 42 -1.85 11.16 -12.98
CA GLY A 42 -1.34 11.69 -14.26
C GLY A 42 -2.13 11.23 -15.50
N LEU A 43 -2.72 10.04 -15.45
CA LEU A 43 -3.51 9.47 -16.55
C LEU A 43 -4.99 9.89 -16.52
N ALA A 44 -5.53 10.33 -15.37
CA ALA A 44 -6.96 10.54 -15.21
C ALA A 44 -7.58 11.55 -16.19
N GLY A 45 -6.80 12.52 -16.68
CA GLY A 45 -7.24 13.52 -17.66
C GLY A 45 -7.06 13.13 -19.13
N THR A 46 -6.31 12.07 -19.43
CA THR A 46 -5.90 11.69 -20.79
C THR A 46 -6.31 10.28 -21.18
N ASP A 47 -6.29 9.34 -20.22
CA ASP A 47 -6.67 7.94 -20.39
C ASP A 47 -7.29 7.40 -19.09
N ALA A 48 -8.62 7.50 -19.01
CA ALA A 48 -9.38 7.06 -17.84
C ALA A 48 -9.33 5.54 -17.61
N GLN A 49 -9.18 4.75 -18.68
CA GLN A 49 -9.11 3.29 -18.58
C GLN A 49 -7.77 2.84 -18.01
N ALA A 50 -6.67 3.43 -18.50
CA ALA A 50 -5.34 3.20 -17.92
C ALA A 50 -5.26 3.71 -16.47
N ALA A 51 -5.87 4.86 -16.16
CA ALA A 51 -5.94 5.36 -14.79
C ALA A 51 -6.67 4.38 -13.85
N LEU A 52 -7.80 3.81 -14.29
CA LEU A 52 -8.53 2.82 -13.50
C LEU A 52 -7.69 1.55 -13.25
N ALA A 53 -6.95 1.08 -14.25
CA ALA A 53 -6.08 -0.08 -14.11
C ALA A 53 -4.94 0.15 -13.11
N GLU A 54 -4.36 1.35 -13.08
CA GLU A 54 -3.33 1.70 -12.09
C GLU A 54 -3.90 1.77 -10.67
N VAL A 55 -5.10 2.32 -10.51
CA VAL A 55 -5.80 2.39 -9.23
C VAL A 55 -6.13 1.00 -8.66
N GLN A 56 -6.59 0.07 -9.51
CA GLN A 56 -6.86 -1.31 -9.09
C GLN A 56 -5.58 -2.02 -8.62
N GLN A 57 -4.46 -1.81 -9.33
CA GLN A 57 -3.17 -2.36 -8.95
C GLN A 57 -2.64 -1.72 -7.65
N ALA A 58 -2.85 -0.42 -7.45
CA ALA A 58 -2.52 0.26 -6.20
C ALA A 58 -3.28 -0.33 -5.00
N ASP A 59 -4.59 -0.56 -5.13
CA ASP A 59 -5.39 -1.16 -4.05
C ASP A 59 -4.89 -2.56 -3.68
N ALA A 60 -4.59 -3.39 -4.67
CA ALA A 60 -4.06 -4.74 -4.44
C ALA A 60 -2.71 -4.72 -3.70
N LEU A 61 -1.80 -3.84 -4.10
CA LEU A 61 -0.49 -3.69 -3.45
C LEU A 61 -0.62 -3.13 -2.02
N ALA A 62 -1.53 -2.18 -1.80
CA ALA A 62 -1.77 -1.63 -0.47
C ALA A 62 -2.31 -2.69 0.51
N ARG A 63 -3.25 -3.53 0.08
CA ARG A 63 -3.75 -4.65 0.88
C ARG A 63 -2.65 -5.66 1.20
N GLN A 64 -1.77 -5.95 0.24
CA GLN A 64 -0.62 -6.83 0.48
C GLN A 64 0.37 -6.21 1.48
N ALA A 65 0.64 -4.91 1.37
CA ALA A 65 1.48 -4.19 2.32
C ALA A 65 0.92 -4.29 3.74
N GLN A 66 -0.38 -4.07 3.90
CA GLN A 66 -1.08 -4.20 5.18
C GLN A 66 -0.97 -5.62 5.75
N GLN A 67 -1.27 -6.65 4.95
CA GLN A 67 -1.20 -8.05 5.39
C GLN A 67 0.20 -8.47 5.84
N LEU A 68 1.23 -8.08 5.09
CA LEU A 68 2.63 -8.34 5.42
C LEU A 68 3.01 -7.62 6.72
N ALA A 69 2.67 -6.33 6.84
CA ALA A 69 2.97 -5.55 8.03
C ALA A 69 2.32 -6.15 9.29
N GLU A 70 1.06 -6.59 9.19
CA GLU A 70 0.38 -7.26 10.30
C GLU A 70 1.03 -8.60 10.68
N GLN A 71 1.56 -9.33 9.68
CA GLN A 71 2.26 -10.58 9.91
C GLN A 71 3.61 -10.34 10.61
N ASP A 72 4.34 -9.31 10.17
CA ASP A 72 5.60 -8.87 10.79
C ASP A 72 5.38 -8.45 12.26
N VAL A 73 4.35 -7.64 12.54
CA VAL A 73 4.00 -7.19 13.90
C VAL A 73 3.63 -8.35 14.82
N ARG A 74 2.83 -9.31 14.32
CA ARG A 74 2.50 -10.52 15.10
C ARG A 74 3.74 -11.36 15.41
N GLY A 75 4.67 -11.48 14.46
CA GLY A 75 5.91 -12.23 14.64
C GLY A 75 6.90 -11.55 15.60
N TYR A 76 6.95 -10.22 15.59
CA TYR A 76 7.87 -9.43 16.40
C TYR A 76 7.63 -9.58 17.92
N GLY A 77 6.37 -9.67 18.36
CA GLY A 77 6.01 -9.81 19.78
C GLY A 77 6.18 -11.22 20.38
N GLY A 78 6.37 -12.25 19.55
CA GLY A 78 6.46 -13.65 20.00
C GLY A 78 7.88 -14.17 20.25
N GLY A 79 8.91 -13.35 20.03
CA GLY A 79 10.33 -13.74 20.13
C GLY A 79 11.10 -13.12 21.30
N GLY A 80 10.40 -12.58 22.31
CA GLY A 80 10.99 -11.96 23.51
C GLY A 80 10.81 -12.80 24.76
#